data_AF-A0A847E6E1-F1
#
_entry.id   AF-A0A847E6E1-F1
#
_cell.length_a   1.000
_cell.length_b   1.000
_cell.length_c   1.000
_cell.angle_alpha   90.00
_cell.angle_beta   90.00
_cell.angle_gamma   90.00
#
_symmetry.space_group_name_H-M   'P 1'
#
loop_
_entity.id
_entity.type
_entity.pdbx_description
1 polymer ?
#
loop_
_entity_poly.entity_id
_entity_poly.type
_entity_poly.pdbx_seq_one_letter_code
_entity_poly.pdbx_strand_id
1 'polypeptide(L)'
;MENTIARIIAYSTVGITVGLCVGLGTWWGFKASRREKQYPRKIDYLDDGFVYHDFLEDIRVRWSDINEVEAKIETHNTYAGKYTPGKTKNNIVIHITTGQTDFSIFPEDFENVNFDEFVSILEQRVHSNNLQFMGITGDIERFCRALKTEQLQVDELEELEDEEKEFDRRFEIRIAALGHPASPKERITIAKELQREMKKEKRRTGSE
;
A
#
# COMPACT_ATOMS: atom_id res chain seq x y z
N MET A 1 -5.33 -11.97 -51.68
CA MET A 1 -4.23 -12.48 -50.82
C MET A 1 -3.60 -11.39 -49.97
N GLU A 2 -3.42 -10.16 -50.48
CA GLU A 2 -2.81 -9.04 -49.74
C GLU A 2 -3.55 -8.65 -48.43
N ASN A 3 -4.88 -8.75 -48.39
CA ASN A 3 -5.68 -8.46 -47.19
C ASN A 3 -5.53 -9.48 -46.04
N THR A 4 -5.05 -10.69 -46.32
CA THR A 4 -4.92 -11.75 -45.31
C THR A 4 -3.62 -11.60 -44.52
N ILE A 5 -2.53 -11.22 -45.20
CA ILE A 5 -1.22 -11.01 -44.57
C ILE A 5 -1.24 -9.76 -43.68
N ALA A 6 -1.88 -8.68 -44.13
CA ALA A 6 -2.05 -7.46 -43.33
C ALA A 6 -2.86 -7.69 -42.05
N ARG A 7 -3.90 -8.55 -42.11
CA ARG A 7 -4.68 -8.94 -40.92
C ARG A 7 -3.86 -9.77 -39.94
N ILE A 8 -3.09 -10.75 -40.43
CA ILE A 8 -2.23 -11.58 -39.58
C ILE A 8 -1.21 -10.70 -38.84
N ILE A 9 -0.54 -9.80 -39.55
CA ILE A 9 0.42 -8.86 -38.96
C ILE A 9 -0.28 -7.98 -37.91
N ALA A 10 -1.45 -7.41 -38.21
CA ALA A 10 -2.19 -6.59 -37.26
C ALA A 10 -2.58 -7.36 -35.97
N TYR A 11 -3.02 -8.61 -36.08
CA TYR A 11 -3.34 -9.44 -34.91
C TYR A 11 -2.09 -9.81 -34.10
N SER A 12 -0.97 -10.07 -34.75
CA SER A 12 0.30 -10.33 -34.07
C SER A 12 0.81 -9.10 -33.31
N THR A 13 0.73 -7.90 -33.91
CA THR A 13 1.18 -6.67 -33.25
C THR A 13 0.29 -6.32 -32.06
N VAL A 14 -1.04 -6.51 -32.17
CA VAL A 14 -1.96 -6.33 -31.05
C VAL A 14 -1.67 -7.35 -29.94
N GLY A 15 -1.43 -8.61 -30.27
CA GLY A 15 -1.06 -9.65 -29.30
C GLY A 15 0.24 -9.33 -28.55
N ILE A 16 1.27 -8.84 -29.25
CA ILE A 16 2.55 -8.44 -28.66
C ILE A 16 2.39 -7.19 -27.79
N THR A 17 1.62 -6.19 -28.24
CA THR A 17 1.41 -4.94 -27.50
C THR A 17 0.58 -5.19 -26.23
N VAL A 18 -0.45 -6.02 -26.31
CA VAL A 18 -1.24 -6.43 -25.14
C VAL A 18 -0.39 -7.27 -24.19
N GLY A 19 0.41 -8.21 -24.71
CA GLY A 19 1.33 -9.03 -23.90
C GLY A 19 2.39 -8.20 -23.16
N LEU A 20 2.99 -7.22 -23.83
CA LEU A 20 3.94 -6.27 -23.21
C LEU A 20 3.28 -5.37 -22.17
N CYS A 21 2.07 -4.87 -22.45
CA CYS A 21 1.32 -4.06 -21.51
C CYS A 21 0.90 -4.86 -20.26
N VAL A 22 0.53 -6.13 -20.40
CA VAL A 22 0.19 -7.01 -19.27
C VAL A 22 1.46 -7.36 -18.49
N GLY A 23 2.54 -7.76 -19.17
CA GLY A 23 3.82 -8.10 -18.54
C GLY A 23 4.46 -6.93 -17.79
N LEU A 24 4.42 -5.71 -18.33
CA LEU A 24 4.91 -4.51 -17.63
C LEU A 24 3.97 -4.10 -16.48
N GLY A 25 2.65 -4.23 -16.64
CA GLY A 25 1.69 -3.90 -15.59
C GLY A 25 1.78 -4.83 -14.38
N THR A 26 1.89 -6.14 -14.61
CA THR A 26 2.12 -7.11 -13.54
C THR A 26 3.52 -6.96 -12.95
N TRP A 27 4.54 -6.69 -13.76
CA TRP A 27 5.90 -6.49 -13.24
C TRP A 27 5.99 -5.25 -12.34
N TRP A 28 5.35 -4.14 -12.68
CA TRP A 28 5.37 -2.92 -11.86
C TRP A 28 4.46 -3.02 -10.63
N GLY A 29 3.24 -3.57 -10.76
CA GLY A 29 2.34 -3.80 -9.62
C GLY A 29 2.88 -4.83 -8.63
N PHE A 30 3.43 -5.94 -9.13
CA PHE A 30 4.02 -6.99 -8.30
C PHE A 30 5.37 -6.57 -7.72
N LYS A 31 6.15 -5.69 -8.39
CA LYS A 31 7.35 -5.08 -7.80
C LYS A 31 7.02 -4.01 -6.77
N ALA A 32 5.95 -3.22 -6.93
CA ALA A 32 5.55 -2.24 -5.93
C ALA A 32 5.15 -2.93 -4.63
N SER A 33 4.27 -3.94 -4.72
CA SER A 33 3.84 -4.76 -3.57
C SER A 33 4.98 -5.62 -2.99
N ARG A 34 5.91 -6.15 -3.83
CA ARG A 34 7.14 -6.78 -3.30
C ARG A 34 8.15 -5.80 -2.71
N ARG A 35 8.27 -4.57 -3.23
CA ARG A 35 9.20 -3.55 -2.72
C ARG A 35 8.76 -3.00 -1.38
N GLU A 36 7.46 -2.86 -1.15
CA GLU A 36 6.89 -2.52 0.16
C GLU A 36 7.29 -3.58 1.21
N LYS A 37 7.27 -4.88 0.84
CA LYS A 37 7.82 -5.98 1.67
C LYS A 37 9.36 -6.04 1.72
N GLN A 38 10.09 -5.32 0.86
CA GLN A 38 11.57 -5.41 0.75
C GLN A 38 12.31 -4.16 1.27
N TYR A 39 11.62 -3.03 1.35
CA TYR A 39 12.06 -1.75 1.91
C TYR A 39 10.89 -1.19 2.73
N PRO A 40 10.59 -1.78 3.90
CA PRO A 40 9.53 -1.27 4.76
C PRO A 40 9.88 0.18 5.12
N ARG A 41 8.87 1.06 5.04
CA ARG A 41 9.04 2.41 5.56
C ARG A 41 9.36 2.31 7.04
N LYS A 42 10.43 2.99 7.44
CA LYS A 42 10.95 2.91 8.81
C LYS A 42 11.64 4.20 9.19
N ILE A 43 11.66 4.46 10.49
CA ILE A 43 12.35 5.59 11.10
C ILE A 43 13.48 5.02 11.97
N ASP A 44 14.72 5.26 11.55
CA ASP A 44 15.91 4.88 12.32
C ASP A 44 16.46 6.11 13.05
N TYR A 45 16.56 6.04 14.38
CA TYR A 45 17.10 7.13 15.19
C TYR A 45 18.62 7.18 15.14
N LEU A 46 19.16 8.40 15.05
CA LEU A 46 20.58 8.72 15.14
C LEU A 46 20.82 9.66 16.32
N ASP A 47 22.08 9.79 16.74
CA ASP A 47 22.45 10.72 17.81
C ASP A 47 22.15 12.19 17.43
N ASP A 48 22.37 12.54 16.16
CA ASP A 48 22.22 13.90 15.61
C ASP A 48 20.90 14.12 14.85
N GLY A 49 20.08 13.08 14.69
CA GLY A 49 18.88 13.15 13.87
C GLY A 49 18.12 11.83 13.75
N PHE A 50 17.44 11.64 12.64
CA PHE A 50 16.88 10.35 12.23
C PHE A 50 16.96 10.18 10.72
N VAL A 51 16.78 8.96 10.26
CA VAL A 51 16.60 8.62 8.85
C VAL A 51 15.19 8.09 8.67
N TYR A 52 14.43 8.75 7.80
CA TYR A 52 13.14 8.28 7.34
C TYR A 52 13.31 7.61 5.98
N HIS A 53 13.02 6.32 5.93
CA HIS A 53 13.13 5.51 4.72
C HIS A 53 11.79 5.56 3.97
N ASP A 54 11.67 6.37 2.92
CA ASP A 54 10.48 6.37 2.05
C ASP A 54 10.67 5.41 0.85
N PHE A 55 9.58 5.13 0.14
CA PHE A 55 9.56 4.26 -1.03
C PHE A 55 10.44 4.77 -2.18
N LEU A 56 10.68 6.08 -2.25
CA LEU A 56 11.45 6.73 -3.30
C LEU A 56 12.89 7.02 -2.89
N GLU A 57 13.12 7.46 -1.64
CA GLU A 57 14.44 7.83 -1.14
C GLU A 57 14.52 7.83 0.39
N ASP A 58 15.74 7.71 0.90
CA ASP A 58 16.05 7.88 2.33
C ASP A 58 16.23 9.37 2.63
N ILE A 59 15.44 9.89 3.57
CA ILE A 59 15.47 11.28 4.01
C ILE A 59 16.18 11.32 5.37
N ARG A 60 17.42 11.83 5.40
CA ARG A 60 18.14 12.07 6.65
C ARG A 60 17.83 13.47 7.17
N VAL A 61 17.38 13.55 8.41
CA VAL A 61 16.98 14.79 9.06
C VAL A 61 17.78 14.97 10.34
N ARG A 62 18.43 16.12 10.52
CA ARG A 62 19.07 16.46 11.80
C ARG A 62 18.08 17.16 12.73
N TRP A 63 18.20 16.93 14.03
CA TRP A 63 17.34 17.56 15.03
C TRP A 63 17.40 19.10 14.96
N SER A 64 18.57 19.65 14.65
CA SER A 64 18.80 21.10 14.51
C SER A 64 18.11 21.72 13.31
N ASP A 65 17.77 20.92 12.29
CA ASP A 65 17.31 21.41 11.00
C ASP A 65 15.78 21.44 10.91
N ILE A 66 15.10 20.92 11.95
CA ILE A 66 13.64 20.88 12.06
C ILE A 66 13.14 22.24 12.53
N ASN A 67 12.38 22.90 11.67
CA ASN A 67 11.80 24.22 11.94
C ASN A 67 10.38 24.10 12.47
N GLU A 68 9.58 23.23 11.87
CA GLU A 68 8.16 23.07 12.16
C GLU A 68 7.73 21.62 11.96
N VAL A 69 6.83 21.16 12.82
CA VAL A 69 6.18 19.85 12.68
C VAL A 69 4.68 20.04 12.90
N GLU A 70 3.87 19.71 11.89
CA GLU A 70 2.43 19.93 11.88
C GLU A 70 1.66 18.67 11.49
N ALA A 71 0.69 18.28 12.31
CA ALA A 71 -0.32 17.29 11.96
C ALA A 71 -1.41 17.94 11.09
N LYS A 72 -1.40 17.67 9.79
CA LYS A 72 -2.33 18.29 8.83
C LYS A 72 -2.89 17.28 7.84
N ILE A 73 -3.97 17.68 7.18
CA ILE A 73 -4.58 16.87 6.11
C ILE A 73 -3.90 17.24 4.80
N GLU A 74 -3.19 16.29 4.21
CA GLU A 74 -2.66 16.42 2.87
C GLU A 74 -3.51 15.65 1.87
N THR A 75 -3.78 16.32 0.76
CA THR A 75 -4.56 15.78 -0.33
C THR A 75 -3.62 15.11 -1.32
N HIS A 76 -3.55 13.78 -1.28
CA HIS A 76 -2.78 13.00 -2.25
C HIS A 76 -3.69 12.45 -3.33
N ASN A 77 -3.22 12.53 -4.57
CA ASN A 77 -3.81 11.77 -5.66
C ASN A 77 -3.25 10.35 -5.60
N THR A 78 -4.04 9.42 -5.07
CA THR A 78 -3.69 8.00 -5.19
C THR A 78 -3.76 7.60 -6.66
N TYR A 79 -2.90 6.67 -7.10
CA TYR A 79 -3.01 6.06 -8.43
C TYR A 79 -3.74 4.72 -8.27
N ALA A 80 -5.01 4.65 -8.68
CA ALA A 80 -5.83 3.43 -8.61
C ALA A 80 -5.57 2.46 -9.78
N GLY A 81 -4.31 2.36 -10.21
CA GLY A 81 -3.91 1.55 -11.36
C GLY A 81 -4.22 2.18 -12.73
N LYS A 82 -4.20 1.34 -13.76
CA LYS A 82 -3.80 1.65 -15.15
C LYS A 82 -4.71 2.60 -15.95
N TYR A 83 -5.98 2.80 -15.57
CA TYR A 83 -6.94 3.60 -16.36
C TYR A 83 -7.96 4.38 -15.51
N THR A 84 -7.76 4.47 -14.21
CA THR A 84 -8.70 5.15 -13.31
C THR A 84 -7.97 6.35 -12.73
N PRO A 85 -8.46 7.59 -12.91
CA PRO A 85 -8.00 8.69 -12.07
C PRO A 85 -8.25 8.22 -10.64
N GLY A 86 -7.16 8.00 -9.90
CA GLY A 86 -7.33 7.49 -8.56
C GLY A 86 -7.99 8.55 -7.70
N LYS A 87 -8.55 8.10 -6.59
CA LYS A 87 -9.31 8.99 -5.74
C LYS A 87 -8.34 9.96 -5.09
N THR A 88 -8.71 11.23 -5.12
CA THR A 88 -8.15 12.21 -4.22
C THR A 88 -8.45 11.73 -2.80
N LYS A 89 -7.42 11.25 -2.10
CA LYS A 89 -7.53 10.78 -0.72
C LYS A 89 -6.95 11.89 0.15
N ASN A 90 -7.74 12.32 1.11
CA ASN A 90 -7.27 13.19 2.18
C ASN A 90 -6.65 12.30 3.24
N ASN A 91 -5.34 12.35 3.36
CA ASN A 91 -4.60 11.63 4.40
C ASN A 91 -4.24 12.62 5.50
N ILE A 92 -4.45 12.22 6.76
CA ILE A 92 -3.85 12.95 7.88
C ILE A 92 -2.39 12.50 7.96
N VAL A 93 -1.46 13.45 8.02
CA VAL A 93 -0.02 13.21 8.02
C VAL A 93 0.67 14.04 9.10
N ILE A 94 1.84 13.59 9.55
CA ILE A 94 2.79 14.43 10.28
C ILE A 94 3.72 15.04 9.25
N HIS A 95 3.55 16.33 8.99
CA HIS A 95 4.39 17.08 8.08
C HIS A 95 5.58 17.67 8.83
N ILE A 96 6.78 17.44 8.32
CA ILE A 96 8.03 17.94 8.91
C ILE A 96 8.67 18.90 7.90
N THR A 97 8.79 20.15 8.34
CA THR A 97 9.42 21.23 7.60
C THR A 97 10.85 21.40 8.11
N THR A 98 11.82 21.20 7.23
CA THR A 98 13.24 21.44 7.54
C THR A 98 13.77 22.65 6.77
N GLY A 99 15.00 23.07 7.05
CA GLY A 99 15.64 24.16 6.27
C GLY A 99 15.91 23.82 4.79
N GLN A 100 15.79 22.54 4.39
CA GLN A 100 16.16 22.07 3.05
C GLN A 100 15.04 21.34 2.32
N THR A 101 14.17 20.65 3.05
CA THR A 101 13.16 19.75 2.49
C THR A 101 11.92 19.73 3.36
N ASP A 102 10.76 19.55 2.74
CA ASP A 102 9.50 19.28 3.42
C ASP A 102 9.05 17.87 3.05
N PHE A 103 8.65 17.09 4.04
CA PHE A 103 8.16 15.73 3.82
C PHE A 103 7.08 15.37 4.84
N SER A 104 6.33 14.32 4.52
CA SER A 104 5.18 13.88 5.29
C SER A 104 5.34 12.43 5.70
N ILE A 105 5.12 12.15 6.98
CA ILE A 105 5.06 10.82 7.56
C ILE A 105 3.59 10.44 7.72
N PHE A 106 3.22 9.30 7.18
CA PHE A 106 1.86 8.76 7.18
C PHE A 106 1.62 7.86 8.40
N PRO A 107 0.36 7.64 8.80
CA PRO A 107 0.04 6.72 9.89
C PRO A 107 0.57 5.31 9.64
N GLU A 108 0.58 4.85 8.39
CA GLU A 108 1.08 3.52 8.00
C GLU A 108 2.58 3.34 8.31
N ASP A 109 3.34 4.44 8.40
CA ASP A 109 4.79 4.38 8.61
C ASP A 109 5.16 4.08 10.08
N PHE A 110 4.16 4.09 10.97
CA PHE A 110 4.29 3.77 12.39
C PHE A 110 3.92 2.30 12.71
N GLU A 111 3.79 1.44 11.70
CA GLU A 111 3.60 -0.01 11.92
C GLU A 111 4.69 -0.62 12.81
N ASN A 112 5.94 -0.17 12.64
CA ASN A 112 7.11 -0.72 13.33
C ASN A 112 7.76 0.26 14.31
N VAL A 113 7.14 1.44 14.54
CA VAL A 113 7.69 2.51 15.37
C VAL A 113 6.59 3.01 16.30
N ASN A 114 6.86 3.07 17.60
CA ASN A 114 5.89 3.60 18.55
C ASN A 114 5.72 5.12 18.36
N PHE A 115 4.52 5.54 17.96
CA PHE A 115 4.21 6.95 17.73
C PHE A 115 4.45 7.83 18.97
N ASP A 116 4.02 7.38 20.16
CA ASP A 116 4.19 8.17 21.38
C ASP A 116 5.68 8.35 21.74
N GLU A 117 6.48 7.31 21.49
CA GLU A 117 7.94 7.37 21.65
C GLU A 117 8.57 8.32 20.63
N PHE A 118 8.14 8.26 19.37
CA PHE A 118 8.59 9.17 18.32
C PHE A 118 8.32 10.62 18.68
N VAL A 119 7.08 10.96 19.10
CA VAL A 119 6.72 12.32 19.52
C VAL A 119 7.57 12.75 20.70
N SER A 120 7.74 11.90 21.71
CA SER A 120 8.54 12.21 22.90
C SER A 120 10.01 12.49 22.55
N ILE A 121 10.62 11.67 21.69
CA ILE A 121 12.00 11.87 21.23
C ILE A 121 12.09 13.15 20.42
N LEU A 122 11.16 13.38 19.49
CA LEU A 122 11.17 14.54 18.61
C LEU A 122 11.05 15.83 19.42
N GLU A 123 10.10 15.92 20.35
CA GLU A 123 9.96 17.09 21.21
C GLU A 123 11.19 17.32 22.06
N GLN A 124 11.72 16.29 22.71
CA GLN A 124 12.90 16.42 23.57
C GLN A 124 14.14 16.85 22.77
N ARG A 125 14.41 16.21 21.63
CA ARG A 125 15.63 16.40 20.83
C ARG A 125 15.57 17.66 19.98
N VAL A 126 14.42 18.01 19.41
CA VAL A 126 14.28 19.25 18.65
C VAL A 126 14.28 20.44 19.60
N HIS A 127 13.54 20.39 20.70
CA HIS A 127 13.49 21.51 21.65
C HIS A 127 14.87 21.80 22.30
N SER A 128 15.70 20.77 22.50
CA SER A 128 17.08 20.96 23.00
C SER A 128 18.03 21.60 21.99
N ASN A 129 17.72 21.56 20.68
CA ASN A 129 18.52 22.21 19.63
C ASN A 129 17.88 23.50 19.08
N ASN A 130 16.56 23.64 19.23
CA ASN A 130 15.76 24.76 18.77
C ASN A 130 14.74 25.14 19.86
N LEU A 131 15.10 26.10 20.70
CA LEU A 131 14.26 26.57 21.82
C LEU A 131 12.94 27.22 21.36
N GLN A 132 12.81 27.58 20.09
CA GLN A 132 11.58 28.14 19.51
C GLN A 132 10.61 27.05 19.03
N PHE A 133 11.01 25.79 19.05
CA PHE A 133 10.16 24.67 18.67
C PHE A 133 9.05 24.47 19.71
N MET A 134 7.80 24.59 19.25
CA MET A 134 6.59 24.58 20.08
C MET A 134 6.00 23.18 20.29
N GLY A 135 6.67 22.12 19.82
CA GLY A 135 6.12 20.78 19.72
C GLY A 135 5.40 20.54 18.40
N ILE A 136 4.70 19.41 18.30
CA ILE A 136 3.87 19.12 17.12
C ILE A 136 2.60 19.97 17.19
N THR A 137 2.29 20.69 16.11
CA THR A 137 1.08 21.53 15.99
C THR A 137 0.01 20.83 15.15
N GLY A 138 -1.20 21.40 15.02
CA GLY A 138 -2.26 20.85 14.18
C GLY A 138 -3.15 19.79 14.85
N ASP A 139 -3.78 18.92 14.04
CA ASP A 139 -4.80 17.94 14.47
C ASP A 139 -4.19 16.57 14.79
N ILE A 140 -3.37 16.52 15.85
CA ILE A 140 -2.70 15.28 16.30
C ILE A 140 -3.70 14.22 16.71
N GLU A 141 -4.82 14.59 17.37
CA GLU A 141 -5.84 13.63 17.78
C GLU A 141 -6.39 12.84 16.59
N ARG A 142 -6.60 13.51 15.46
CA ARG A 142 -7.06 12.86 14.24
C ARG A 142 -6.00 11.95 13.65
N PHE A 143 -4.72 12.30 13.76
CA PHE A 143 -3.62 11.41 13.38
C PHE A 143 -3.60 10.16 14.26
N CYS A 144 -3.72 10.30 15.59
CA CYS A 144 -3.82 9.18 16.52
C CYS A 144 -5.03 8.27 16.26
N ARG A 145 -6.16 8.83 15.81
CA ARG A 145 -7.32 8.02 15.38
C ARG A 145 -7.05 7.26 14.09
N ALA A 146 -6.36 7.88 13.12
CA ALA A 146 -5.98 7.22 11.87
C ALA A 146 -4.99 6.08 12.12
N LEU A 147 -4.00 6.27 13.00
CA LEU A 147 -3.07 5.22 13.44
C LEU A 147 -3.81 3.96 13.94
N LYS A 148 -4.81 4.13 14.80
CA LYS A 148 -5.62 3.02 15.32
C LYS A 148 -6.48 2.36 14.25
N THR A 149 -6.91 3.13 13.25
CA THR A 149 -7.77 2.65 12.15
C THR A 149 -6.98 1.86 11.11
N GLU A 150 -5.73 2.24 10.85
CA GLU A 150 -4.82 1.50 9.96
C GLU A 150 -4.31 0.21 10.63
N GLN A 151 -3.97 0.25 11.92
CA GLN A 151 -3.63 -0.98 12.68
C GLN A 151 -4.74 -2.05 12.58
N LEU A 152 -6.01 -1.65 12.64
CA LEU A 152 -7.15 -2.55 12.45
C LEU A 152 -7.33 -3.01 10.99
N GLN A 153 -6.89 -2.22 10.00
CA GLN A 153 -6.98 -2.58 8.57
C GLN A 153 -5.86 -3.53 8.13
N VAL A 154 -4.67 -3.47 8.73
CA VAL A 154 -3.57 -4.42 8.46
C VAL A 154 -3.97 -5.83 8.88
N ASP A 155 -4.62 -5.97 10.05
CA ASP A 155 -5.17 -7.25 10.51
C ASP A 155 -6.26 -7.77 9.55
N GLU A 156 -7.13 -6.90 9.03
CA GLU A 156 -8.16 -7.27 8.03
C GLU A 156 -7.55 -7.64 6.67
N LEU A 157 -6.45 -7.00 6.24
CA LEU A 157 -5.74 -7.31 5.00
C LEU A 157 -5.01 -8.66 5.04
N GLU A 158 -4.44 -9.03 6.19
CA GLU A 158 -3.80 -10.34 6.37
C GLU A 158 -4.84 -11.48 6.33
N GLU A 159 -6.01 -11.28 6.94
CA GLU A 159 -7.14 -12.20 6.83
C GLU A 159 -7.66 -12.33 5.38
N LEU A 160 -7.69 -11.21 4.62
CA LEU A 160 -8.10 -11.21 3.21
C LEU A 160 -7.07 -11.90 2.29
N GLU A 161 -5.77 -11.73 2.53
CA GLU A 161 -4.72 -12.45 1.78
C GLU A 161 -4.84 -13.97 1.97
N ASP A 162 -5.15 -14.44 3.18
CA ASP A 162 -5.28 -15.87 3.47
C ASP A 162 -6.57 -16.47 2.91
N GLU A 163 -7.65 -15.69 2.87
CA GLU A 163 -8.88 -16.09 2.17
C GLU A 163 -8.71 -16.15 0.65
N GLU A 164 -7.94 -15.23 0.05
CA GLU A 164 -7.62 -15.24 -1.37
C GLU A 164 -6.77 -16.47 -1.74
N LYS A 165 -5.73 -16.78 -0.94
CA LYS A 165 -4.92 -17.99 -1.10
C LYS A 165 -5.75 -19.28 -0.99
N GLU A 166 -6.68 -19.33 -0.05
CA GLU A 166 -7.57 -20.49 0.12
C GLU A 166 -8.57 -20.63 -1.03
N PHE A 167 -9.12 -19.51 -1.52
CA PHE A 167 -9.99 -19.50 -2.69
C PHE A 167 -9.25 -20.01 -3.93
N ASP A 168 -8.05 -19.49 -4.20
CA ASP A 168 -7.23 -19.88 -5.36
C ASP A 168 -6.84 -21.35 -5.30
N ARG A 169 -6.42 -21.84 -4.12
CA ARG A 169 -6.12 -23.26 -3.93
C ARG A 169 -7.32 -24.15 -4.22
N ARG A 170 -8.51 -23.83 -3.70
CA ARG A 170 -9.75 -24.61 -3.96
C ARG A 170 -10.17 -24.52 -5.42
N PHE A 171 -10.00 -23.36 -6.04
CA PHE A 171 -10.30 -23.13 -7.44
C PHE A 171 -9.42 -23.98 -8.36
N GLU A 172 -8.11 -24.00 -8.12
CA GLU A 172 -7.15 -24.82 -8.87
C GLU A 172 -7.44 -26.31 -8.74
N ILE A 173 -7.76 -26.80 -7.53
CA ILE A 173 -8.17 -28.19 -7.30
C ILE A 173 -9.42 -28.53 -8.12
N ARG A 174 -10.42 -27.65 -8.13
CA ARG A 174 -11.68 -27.86 -8.88
C ARG A 174 -11.45 -27.87 -10.40
N ILE A 175 -10.59 -26.99 -10.89
CA ILE A 175 -10.22 -26.92 -12.31
C ILE A 175 -9.43 -28.15 -12.72
N ALA A 176 -8.48 -28.60 -11.91
CA ALA A 176 -7.72 -29.83 -12.16
C ALA A 176 -8.61 -31.09 -12.16
N ALA A 177 -9.64 -31.12 -11.31
CA ALA A 177 -10.59 -32.21 -11.23
C ALA A 177 -11.50 -32.37 -12.46
N LEU A 178 -11.58 -31.35 -13.33
CA LEU A 178 -12.32 -31.45 -14.60
C LEU A 178 -11.65 -32.41 -15.59
N GLY A 179 -10.34 -32.65 -15.48
CA GLY A 179 -9.60 -33.54 -16.37
C GLY A 179 -9.48 -33.05 -17.83
N HIS A 180 -9.91 -31.82 -18.13
CA HIS A 180 -9.77 -31.16 -19.43
C HIS A 180 -9.49 -29.67 -19.25
N PRO A 181 -8.99 -28.96 -20.29
CA PRO A 181 -8.85 -27.51 -20.25
C PRO A 181 -10.21 -26.86 -19.98
N ALA A 182 -10.33 -26.16 -18.84
CA ALA A 182 -11.57 -25.53 -18.43
C ALA A 182 -11.92 -24.33 -19.34
N SER A 183 -13.13 -24.33 -19.88
CA SER A 183 -13.67 -23.22 -20.65
C SER A 183 -13.91 -21.99 -19.76
N PRO A 184 -13.98 -20.77 -20.34
CA PRO A 184 -14.31 -19.56 -19.58
C PRO A 184 -15.62 -19.66 -18.81
N LYS A 185 -16.62 -20.37 -19.35
CA LYS A 185 -17.93 -20.55 -18.69
C LYS A 185 -17.81 -21.45 -17.45
N GLU A 186 -17.05 -22.53 -17.52
CA GLU A 186 -16.82 -23.45 -16.39
C GLU A 186 -16.01 -22.79 -15.28
N ARG A 187 -14.99 -22.01 -15.64
CA ARG A 187 -14.22 -21.19 -14.70
C ARG A 187 -15.11 -20.22 -13.91
N ILE A 188 -16.01 -19.51 -14.59
CA ILE A 188 -16.96 -18.59 -13.95
C ILE A 188 -17.93 -19.33 -13.02
N THR A 189 -18.42 -20.50 -13.43
CA THR A 189 -19.33 -21.30 -12.62
C THR A 189 -18.65 -21.78 -11.34
N ILE A 190 -17.45 -22.36 -11.46
CA ILE A 190 -16.65 -22.85 -10.33
C ILE A 190 -16.33 -21.71 -9.35
N ALA A 191 -15.91 -20.55 -9.86
CA ALA A 191 -15.61 -19.39 -9.01
C ALA A 191 -16.84 -18.94 -8.20
N LYS A 192 -18.02 -18.91 -8.84
CA LYS A 192 -19.27 -18.52 -8.18
C LYS A 192 -19.75 -19.56 -7.15
N GLU A 193 -19.55 -20.85 -7.42
CA GLU A 193 -19.87 -21.91 -6.47
C GLU A 193 -18.98 -21.84 -5.23
N LEU A 194 -17.67 -21.70 -5.42
CA LEU A 194 -16.70 -21.56 -4.31
C LEU A 194 -16.98 -20.31 -3.46
N GLN A 195 -17.26 -19.16 -4.09
CA GLN A 195 -17.65 -17.95 -3.36
C GLN A 195 -18.90 -18.15 -2.49
N ARG A 196 -19.88 -18.95 -2.96
CA ARG A 196 -21.10 -19.25 -2.19
C ARG A 196 -20.84 -20.22 -1.05
N GLU A 197 -19.96 -21.20 -1.25
CA GLU A 197 -19.55 -22.18 -0.23
C GLU A 197 -18.79 -21.49 0.90
N MET A 198 -17.75 -20.72 0.58
CA MET A 198 -16.95 -19.98 1.58
C MET A 198 -17.79 -18.98 2.36
N LYS A 199 -18.72 -18.26 1.68
CA LYS A 199 -19.66 -17.35 2.36
C LYS A 199 -20.63 -18.08 3.31
N LYS A 200 -21.00 -19.33 2.99
CA LYS A 200 -21.82 -20.16 3.90
C LYS A 200 -21.00 -20.71 5.08
N GLU A 201 -19.75 -21.08 4.86
CA GLU A 201 -18.83 -21.52 5.92
C GLU A 201 -18.57 -20.41 6.93
N LYS A 202 -18.21 -19.20 6.46
CA LYS A 202 -18.04 -18.02 7.34
C LYS A 202 -19.26 -17.73 8.22
N ARG A 203 -20.47 -17.88 7.68
CA ARG A 203 -21.72 -17.65 8.43
C ARG A 203 -21.99 -18.72 9.49
N ARG A 204 -21.39 -19.91 9.35
CA ARG A 204 -21.53 -20.99 10.32
C ARG A 204 -20.49 -20.90 11.42
N THR A 205 -19.28 -20.43 11.10
CA THR A 205 -18.18 -20.28 12.06
C THR A 205 -18.20 -18.93 12.81
N GLY A 206 -18.73 -17.86 12.21
CA GLY A 206 -18.87 -16.54 12.86
C GLY A 206 -20.13 -16.35 13.70
N SER A 207 -20.77 -17.42 14.16
CA SER A 207 -21.98 -17.41 14.99
C SER A 207 -21.79 -18.08 16.36
N GLU A 208 -20.53 -18.30 16.76
CA GLU A 208 -20.13 -18.67 18.13
C GLU A 208 -19.54 -17.47 18.86
#